data_AF-A0A920HA24-F1
#
_entry.id   AF-A0A920HA24-F1
#
_cell.length_a   1.000
_cell.length_b   1.000
_cell.length_c   1.000
_cell.angle_alpha   90.00
_cell.angle_beta   90.00
_cell.angle_gamma   90.00
#
_symmetry.space_group_name_H-M   'P 1'
#
loop_
_entity.id
_entity.type
_entity.pdbx_description
1 polymer ?
#
loop_
_entity_poly.entity_id
_entity_poly.type
_entity_poly.pdbx_seq_one_letter_code
_entity_poly.pdbx_strand_id
1 'polypeptide(L)'
;MNFTNGLEVGKRYTESNLHAQLIGPKGVLLSQKILCSVFFILGPWTLYKDHSHIAPEFYLNLSNKSDWRFNFGTMAEVRCRFIDLEPEQTDSCDKGL
;
A
#
# COMPACT_ATOMS: atom_id res chain seq x y z
N MET A 1 18.93 -17.96 -13.97
CA MET A 1 18.04 -17.19 -13.07
C MET A 1 17.04 -16.50 -13.96
N ASN A 2 15.76 -16.88 -13.90
CA ASN A 2 14.71 -16.19 -14.64
C ASN A 2 14.32 -14.96 -13.82
N PHE A 3 14.48 -13.77 -14.39
CA PHE A 3 13.88 -12.55 -13.84
C PHE A 3 12.38 -12.64 -14.13
N THR A 4 11.60 -12.94 -13.10
CA THR A 4 10.14 -12.78 -13.15
C THR A 4 9.87 -11.30 -13.38
N ASN A 5 9.20 -10.95 -14.48
CA ASN A 5 8.70 -9.59 -14.74
C ASN A 5 8.08 -9.05 -13.44
N GLY A 6 8.40 -7.81 -13.05
CA GLY A 6 8.04 -7.19 -11.75
C GLY A 6 6.53 -7.11 -11.42
N LEU A 7 5.68 -7.71 -12.26
CA LEU A 7 4.24 -7.87 -12.09
C LEU A 7 3.86 -9.06 -11.19
N GLU A 8 4.76 -10.00 -10.93
CA GLU A 8 4.44 -11.14 -10.08
C GLU A 8 4.47 -10.74 -8.59
N VAL A 9 3.31 -10.63 -7.97
CA VAL A 9 3.14 -10.27 -6.55
C VAL A 9 3.06 -11.49 -5.62
N GLY A 10 3.03 -12.69 -6.18
CA GLY A 10 3.01 -13.97 -5.46
C GLY A 10 1.60 -14.37 -4.99
N LYS A 11 1.39 -15.69 -4.88
CA LYS A 11 0.07 -16.29 -4.61
C LYS A 11 -0.62 -15.75 -3.35
N ARG A 12 0.11 -15.67 -2.23
CA ARG A 12 -0.46 -15.20 -0.96
C ARG A 12 -0.97 -13.77 -1.04
N TYR A 13 -0.24 -12.89 -1.74
CA TYR A 13 -0.68 -11.52 -1.93
C TYR A 13 -1.98 -11.48 -2.73
N THR A 14 -2.04 -12.20 -3.86
CA THR A 14 -3.25 -12.27 -4.70
C THR A 14 -4.47 -12.80 -3.94
N GLU A 15 -4.28 -13.75 -3.01
CA GLU A 15 -5.37 -14.37 -2.26
C GLU A 15 -5.77 -13.61 -0.98
N SER A 16 -4.94 -12.67 -0.51
CA SER A 16 -5.13 -12.08 0.83
C SER A 16 -4.92 -10.57 0.92
N ASN A 17 -4.64 -9.87 -0.18
CA ASN A 17 -4.74 -8.41 -0.25
C ASN A 17 -6.18 -8.01 -0.59
N LEU A 18 -6.88 -7.46 0.40
CA LEU A 18 -8.26 -7.01 0.26
C LEU A 18 -8.34 -5.52 0.57
N HIS A 19 -9.00 -4.78 -0.30
CA HIS A 19 -9.34 -3.39 -0.02
C HIS A 19 -10.72 -3.04 -0.58
N ALA A 20 -11.34 -2.02 -0.01
CA ALA A 20 -12.61 -1.49 -0.49
C ALA A 20 -12.61 0.04 -0.46
N GLN A 21 -13.00 0.67 -1.56
CA GLN A 21 -13.09 2.13 -1.66
C GLN A 21 -14.42 2.62 -1.05
N LEU A 22 -14.34 3.50 -0.04
CA LEU A 22 -15.50 4.20 0.53
C LEU A 22 -15.87 5.42 -0.29
N ILE A 23 -14.88 6.28 -0.50
CA ILE A 23 -14.99 7.58 -1.17
C ILE A 23 -14.02 7.56 -2.34
N GLY A 24 -14.50 7.95 -3.51
CA GLY A 24 -13.68 8.05 -4.72
C GLY A 24 -14.49 7.74 -5.98
N PRO A 25 -13.83 7.64 -7.14
CA PRO A 25 -14.52 7.47 -8.43
C PRO A 25 -15.32 6.17 -8.55
N LYS A 26 -15.00 5.17 -7.71
CA LYS A 26 -15.63 3.85 -7.65
C LYS A 26 -16.13 3.50 -6.24
N GLY A 27 -16.24 4.50 -5.36
CA GLY A 27 -16.68 4.33 -3.98
C GLY A 27 -18.20 4.30 -3.83
N VAL A 28 -18.66 4.05 -2.61
CA VAL A 28 -20.06 4.26 -2.22
C VAL A 28 -20.42 5.75 -2.33
N LEU A 29 -19.47 6.61 -1.96
CA LEU A 29 -19.58 8.06 -2.12
C LEU A 29 -18.66 8.53 -3.26
N LEU A 30 -19.26 9.07 -4.33
CA LEU A 30 -18.51 9.50 -5.50
C LEU A 30 -17.74 10.80 -5.24
N SER A 31 -16.44 10.77 -5.51
CA SER A 31 -15.56 11.94 -5.44
C SER A 31 -14.44 11.82 -6.47
N GLN A 32 -14.04 12.94 -7.07
CA GLN A 32 -12.87 13.05 -7.96
C GLN A 32 -11.65 13.66 -7.25
N LYS A 33 -11.81 14.13 -6.02
CA LYS A 33 -10.78 14.88 -5.27
C LYS A 33 -10.20 14.12 -4.10
N ILE A 34 -10.91 13.11 -3.59
CA ILE A 34 -10.55 12.36 -2.39
C ILE A 34 -10.73 10.89 -2.70
N LEU A 35 -9.72 10.11 -2.38
CA LEU A 35 -9.78 8.66 -2.33
C LEU A 35 -9.66 8.24 -0.87
N CYS A 36 -10.64 7.46 -0.39
CA CYS A 36 -10.59 6.85 0.93
C CYS A 36 -10.97 5.39 0.79
N SER A 37 -10.05 4.50 1.15
CA SER A 37 -10.33 3.09 1.34
C SER A 37 -10.78 2.84 2.77
N VAL A 38 -11.89 2.12 2.98
CA VAL A 38 -12.39 1.81 4.33
C VAL A 38 -11.43 0.88 5.05
N PHE A 39 -10.97 -0.14 4.33
CA PHE A 39 -10.13 -1.20 4.86
C PHE A 39 -9.08 -1.56 3.81
N PHE A 40 -7.86 -1.71 4.27
CA PHE A 40 -6.77 -2.38 3.57
C PHE A 40 -6.30 -3.51 4.49
N ILE A 41 -6.46 -4.75 4.03
CA ILE A 41 -6.21 -5.95 4.82
C ILE A 41 -5.21 -6.80 4.06
N LEU A 42 -4.12 -7.16 4.73
CA LEU A 42 -3.20 -8.20 4.27
C LEU A 42 -3.37 -9.42 5.16
N GLY A 43 -3.43 -10.60 4.54
CA GLY A 43 -3.36 -11.85 5.27
C GLY A 43 -2.02 -12.04 5.99
N PRO A 44 -1.95 -12.93 6.99
CA PRO A 44 -0.70 -13.28 7.65
C PRO A 44 0.37 -13.77 6.66
N TRP A 45 1.62 -13.41 6.91
CA TRP A 45 2.78 -13.84 6.11
C TRP A 45 2.70 -13.45 4.63
N THR A 46 2.06 -12.32 4.35
CA THR A 46 1.95 -11.70 3.04
C THR A 46 2.79 -10.43 2.99
N LEU A 47 3.72 -10.36 2.03
CA LEU A 47 4.51 -9.17 1.77
C LEU A 47 3.77 -8.29 0.76
N TYR A 48 3.45 -7.05 1.14
CA TYR A 48 3.16 -6.01 0.17
C TYR A 48 4.49 -5.42 -0.29
N LYS A 49 4.79 -5.59 -1.59
CA LYS A 49 6.06 -5.12 -2.17
C LYS A 49 6.15 -3.60 -2.10
N ASP A 50 7.37 -3.10 -2.06
CA ASP A 50 7.60 -1.66 -2.09
C ASP A 50 7.05 -1.10 -3.42
N HIS A 51 6.31 -0.01 -3.32
CA HIS A 51 5.66 0.67 -4.42
C HIS A 51 5.52 2.14 -4.05
N SER A 52 5.16 2.96 -5.03
CA SER A 52 4.87 4.38 -4.84
C SER A 52 3.85 4.84 -5.87
N HIS A 53 3.18 5.95 -5.59
CA HIS A 53 2.31 6.65 -6.51
C HIS A 53 2.35 8.14 -6.21
N ILE A 54 1.91 8.95 -7.17
CA ILE A 54 1.95 10.41 -7.06
C ILE A 54 1.12 10.88 -5.86
N ALA A 55 -0.12 10.40 -5.71
CA ALA A 55 -1.03 10.86 -4.66
C ALA A 55 -0.43 10.67 -3.25
N PRO A 56 -0.58 11.63 -2.32
CA PRO A 56 -0.20 11.40 -0.93
C PRO A 56 -1.12 10.35 -0.29
N GLU A 57 -0.60 9.61 0.68
CA GLU A 57 -1.33 8.56 1.39
C GLU A 57 -1.30 8.74 2.91
N PHE A 58 -2.38 8.30 3.56
CA PHE A 58 -2.54 8.29 5.00
C PHE A 58 -2.97 6.89 5.42
N TYR A 59 -2.20 6.27 6.32
CA TYR A 59 -2.55 5.00 6.93
C TYR A 59 -2.76 5.13 8.43
N LEU A 60 -3.83 4.48 8.90
CA LEU A 60 -4.06 4.24 10.32
C LEU A 60 -3.98 2.73 10.57
N ASN A 61 -2.95 2.29 11.28
CA ASN A 61 -2.81 0.87 11.59
C ASN A 61 -3.82 0.45 12.66
N LEU A 62 -4.75 -0.43 12.28
CA LEU A 62 -5.74 -1.00 13.20
C LEU A 62 -5.32 -2.35 13.77
N SER A 63 -4.24 -2.96 13.27
CA SER A 63 -3.74 -4.25 13.75
C SER A 63 -2.98 -4.10 15.07
N ASN A 64 -3.05 -5.10 15.95
CA ASN A 64 -2.25 -5.11 17.18
C ASN A 64 -0.74 -5.01 16.90
N LYS A 65 -0.29 -5.65 15.81
CA LYS A 65 1.08 -5.63 15.30
C LYS A 65 1.09 -5.92 13.80
N SER A 66 1.94 -5.21 13.07
CA SER A 66 2.27 -5.44 11.65
C SER A 66 3.66 -4.89 11.37
N ASP A 67 4.39 -5.43 10.41
CA ASP A 67 5.73 -4.95 10.06
C ASP A 67 5.68 -4.15 8.74
N TRP A 68 6.36 -3.01 8.71
CA TRP A 68 6.29 -2.01 7.65
C TRP A 68 7.69 -1.65 7.15
N ARG A 69 7.82 -1.30 5.87
CA ARG A 69 9.03 -0.69 5.32
C ARG A 69 8.68 0.68 4.80
N PHE A 70 9.38 1.69 5.30
CA PHE A 70 9.24 3.06 4.86
C PHE A 70 10.39 3.42 3.93
N ASN A 71 10.13 4.16 2.86
CA ASN A 71 11.14 4.65 1.92
C ASN A 71 12.09 3.55 1.38
N PHE A 72 11.55 2.37 1.04
CA PHE A 72 12.34 1.21 0.57
C PHE A 72 13.43 0.75 1.56
N GLY A 73 13.30 1.10 2.85
CA GLY A 73 14.29 0.88 3.89
C GLY A 73 14.13 -0.45 4.64
N THR A 74 14.60 -0.46 5.89
CA THR A 74 14.53 -1.65 6.76
C THR A 74 13.12 -1.85 7.32
N MET A 75 12.78 -3.11 7.60
CA MET A 75 11.51 -3.47 8.22
C MET A 75 11.44 -2.94 9.66
N ALA A 76 10.32 -2.33 10.02
CA ALA A 76 10.02 -1.81 11.34
C ALA A 76 8.69 -2.39 11.85
N GLU A 77 8.65 -2.77 13.12
CA GLU A 77 7.40 -3.19 13.76
C GLU A 77 6.52 -1.95 14.02
N VAL A 78 5.25 -2.05 13.64
CA VAL A 78 4.23 -1.01 13.82
C VAL A 78 3.07 -1.57 14.63
N ARG A 79 2.63 -0.80 15.64
CA ARG A 79 1.53 -1.16 16.55
C ARG A 79 0.23 -0.46 16.19
N CYS A 80 -0.87 -0.91 16.81
CA CYS A 80 -2.19 -0.31 16.64
C CYS A 80 -2.15 1.19 16.98
N ARG A 81 -2.95 1.98 16.25
CA ARG A 81 -3.05 3.44 16.36
C ARG A 81 -1.80 4.21 15.92
N PHE A 82 -0.85 3.53 15.28
CA PHE A 82 0.19 4.22 14.54
C PHE A 82 -0.40 4.86 13.29
N ILE A 83 0.02 6.09 13.03
CA ILE A 83 -0.34 6.86 11.85
C ILE A 83 0.91 7.00 11.00
N ASP A 84 0.77 6.66 9.73
CA ASP A 84 1.78 6.96 8.71
C ASP A 84 1.21 7.95 7.69
N LEU A 85 2.08 8.87 7.25
CA LEU A 85 1.77 9.91 6.27
C LEU A 85 2.84 9.84 5.19
N GLU A 86 2.46 9.30 4.04
CA GLU A 86 3.30 9.28 2.86
C GLU A 86 3.04 10.54 2.04
N PRO A 87 4.05 11.44 1.88
CA PRO A 87 3.87 12.66 1.12
C PRO A 87 3.69 12.36 -0.37
N GLU A 88 3.18 13.37 -1.10
CA GLU A 88 3.06 13.32 -2.55
C GLU A 88 4.44 12.98 -3.17
N GLN A 89 4.47 11.94 -4.00
CA GLN A 89 5.70 11.51 -4.66
C GLN A 89 5.82 12.23 -6.00
N THR A 90 7.02 12.69 -6.33
CA THR A 90 7.30 13.15 -7.70
C THR A 90 7.48 11.94 -8.60
N ASP A 91 7.01 12.03 -9.85
CA ASP A 91 7.25 10.98 -10.85
C ASP A 91 8.76 10.76 -10.99
N SER A 92 9.26 9.66 -10.42
CA SER A 92 10.62 9.17 -10.62
C SER A 92 10.64 8.01 -11.63
N CYS A 93 9.63 7.93 -12.50
CA CYS A 93 9.73 7.20 -13.77
C CYS A 93 10.61 7.97 -14.77
N ASP A 94 11.85 8.25 -14.37
CA ASP A 94 12.97 8.66 -15.23
C ASP A 94 14.28 8.01 -14.71
N LYS A 95 14.19 6.72 -14.37
CA LYS A 95 15.36 5.84 -14.25
C LYS A 95 15.18 4.60 -15.13
N GLY A 96 15.06 4.86 -16.42
CA GLY A 96 15.42 3.89 -17.46
C GLY A 96 16.88 4.07 -17.83
N LEU A 97 17.75 3.18 -17.31
CA LEU A 97 18.93 2.56 -17.92
C LEU A 97 19.68 1.77 -16.82
#